data_AF-A0A838HEB6-F1
#
_entry.id   AF-A0A838HEB6-F1
#
_cell.length_a   1.000
_cell.length_b   1.000
_cell.length_c   1.000
_cell.angle_alpha   90.00
_cell.angle_beta   90.00
_cell.angle_gamma   90.00
#
_symmetry.space_group_name_H-M   'P 1'
#
loop_
_entity.id
_entity.type
_entity.pdbx_description
1 polymer ?
#
loop_
_entity_poly.entity_id
_entity_poly.type
_entity_poly.pdbx_seq_one_letter_code
_entity_poly.pdbx_strand_id
1 'polypeptide(L)'
;MTDSAEAADGAPDGGGGEDLARGRRDPLVEEERRLRIVRFLADLTVARLEQDEDLSHLDALALVERMRDVILTLFPGKESAYELLYQPRFERALRSRWPVDFPAEVGTRFRI
;
A
#
# COMPACT_ATOMS: atom_id res chain seq x y z
N MET A 1 -54.26 34.43 -38.37
CA MET A 1 -55.15 33.27 -38.17
C MET A 1 -54.23 32.05 -38.09
N THR A 2 -53.58 31.83 -36.94
CA THR A 2 -54.06 30.94 -35.84
C THR A 2 -54.27 29.52 -36.34
N ASP A 3 -53.77 28.47 -35.75
CA ASP A 3 -53.04 28.21 -34.52
C ASP A 3 -52.67 26.71 -34.57
N SER A 4 -51.93 26.24 -33.56
CA SER A 4 -51.84 24.84 -33.12
C SER A 4 -50.78 23.98 -33.81
N ALA A 5 -49.66 23.77 -33.11
CA ALA A 5 -49.52 22.56 -32.30
C ALA A 5 -48.26 22.63 -31.43
N GLU A 6 -48.50 22.82 -30.15
CA GLU A 6 -47.66 22.52 -29.00
C GLU A 6 -47.31 21.03 -28.94
N ALA A 7 -46.06 20.69 -28.64
CA ALA A 7 -45.72 19.48 -27.89
C ALA A 7 -44.32 19.64 -27.30
N ALA A 8 -44.28 19.84 -25.98
CA ALA A 8 -43.10 19.71 -25.14
C ALA A 8 -42.69 18.24 -25.03
N ASP A 9 -41.38 17.95 -25.11
CA ASP A 9 -40.75 16.80 -24.44
C ASP A 9 -39.21 17.04 -24.50
N GLY A 10 -38.42 17.12 -23.44
CA GLY A 10 -38.69 16.68 -22.09
C GLY A 10 -37.74 15.59 -21.57
N ALA A 11 -36.61 15.24 -22.19
CA ALA A 11 -35.63 14.33 -21.57
C ALA A 11 -34.26 14.27 -22.30
N PRO A 12 -33.19 13.78 -21.68
CA PRO A 12 -32.49 14.42 -20.58
C PRO A 12 -31.01 14.69 -20.90
N ASP A 13 -30.47 15.61 -20.11
CA ASP A 13 -29.07 15.87 -19.85
C ASP A 13 -28.16 14.63 -19.97
N GLY A 14 -27.32 14.62 -21.00
CA GLY A 14 -26.31 13.58 -21.28
C GLY A 14 -25.08 13.67 -20.37
N GLY A 15 -25.24 14.04 -19.10
CA GLY A 15 -24.17 14.27 -18.12
C GLY A 15 -23.58 13.00 -17.48
N GLY A 16 -23.63 11.84 -18.15
CA GLY A 16 -23.21 10.56 -17.55
C GLY A 16 -21.77 10.11 -17.86
N GLY A 17 -21.05 10.80 -18.75
CA GLY A 17 -19.75 10.33 -19.27
C GLY A 17 -18.51 10.82 -18.52
N GLU A 18 -18.62 11.89 -17.75
CA GLU A 18 -17.46 12.58 -17.15
C GLU A 18 -17.05 12.05 -15.77
N ASP A 19 -17.98 11.49 -14.99
CA ASP A 19 -17.72 11.05 -13.62
C ASP A 19 -16.92 9.73 -13.52
N LEU A 20 -17.11 8.80 -14.46
CA LEU A 20 -16.34 7.55 -14.50
C LEU A 20 -14.86 7.78 -14.87
N ALA A 21 -14.55 8.90 -15.52
CA ALA A 21 -13.18 9.29 -15.86
C ALA A 21 -12.50 10.05 -14.71
N ARG A 22 -13.25 10.84 -13.91
CA ARG A 22 -12.75 11.51 -12.71
C ARG A 22 -12.25 10.51 -11.67
N GLY A 23 -13.01 9.43 -11.42
CA GLY A 23 -12.66 8.44 -10.39
C GLY A 23 -11.33 7.71 -10.60
N ARG A 24 -10.80 7.62 -11.84
CA ARG A 24 -9.50 6.98 -12.12
C ARG A 24 -8.29 7.90 -11.97
N ARG A 25 -8.50 9.21 -11.80
CA ARG A 25 -7.42 10.21 -11.73
C ARG A 25 -7.46 11.05 -10.46
N ASP A 26 -8.42 10.80 -9.56
CA ASP A 26 -8.45 11.46 -8.27
C ASP A 26 -7.20 11.05 -7.46
N PRO A 27 -6.29 11.98 -7.16
CA PRO A 27 -5.08 11.70 -6.40
C PRO A 27 -5.38 11.06 -5.04
N LEU A 28 -6.51 11.39 -4.41
CA LEU A 28 -6.92 10.84 -3.12
C LEU A 28 -7.30 9.36 -3.25
N VAL A 29 -8.07 9.01 -4.28
CA VAL A 29 -8.47 7.61 -4.54
C VAL A 29 -7.26 6.73 -4.82
N GLU A 30 -6.28 7.25 -5.57
CA GLU A 30 -5.05 6.52 -5.85
C GLU A 30 -4.13 6.42 -4.60
N GLU A 31 -4.07 7.45 -3.75
CA GLU A 31 -3.36 7.39 -2.47
C GLU A 31 -3.98 6.35 -1.53
N GLU A 32 -5.31 6.35 -1.38
CA GLU A 32 -6.03 5.33 -0.61
C GLU A 32 -5.78 3.91 -1.13
N ARG A 33 -5.73 3.76 -2.46
CA ARG A 33 -5.42 2.48 -3.10
C ARG A 33 -4.01 2.01 -2.73
N ARG A 34 -3.01 2.89 -2.78
CA ARG A 34 -1.63 2.58 -2.36
C ARG A 34 -1.57 2.21 -0.88
N LEU A 35 -2.31 2.91 -0.02
CA LEU A 35 -2.37 2.61 1.41
C LEU A 35 -2.96 1.22 1.68
N ARG A 36 -4.04 0.85 0.97
CA ARG A 36 -4.63 -0.50 1.05
C ARG A 36 -3.63 -1.57 0.62
N ILE A 37 -2.92 -1.35 -0.49
CA ILE A 37 -1.91 -2.28 -0.99
C ILE A 37 -0.77 -2.46 0.02
N VAL A 38 -0.21 -1.37 0.55
CA VAL A 38 0.89 -1.45 1.52
C VAL A 38 0.46 -2.14 2.80
N ARG A 39 -0.72 -1.84 3.36
CA ARG A 39 -1.21 -2.53 4.56
C ARG A 39 -1.34 -4.03 4.31
N PHE A 40 -1.95 -4.41 3.19
CA PHE A 40 -2.07 -5.82 2.82
C PHE A 40 -0.71 -6.52 2.68
N LEU A 41 0.23 -5.92 1.95
CA LEU A 41 1.56 -6.49 1.76
C LEU A 41 2.35 -6.55 3.07
N ALA A 42 2.26 -5.52 3.92
CA ALA A 42 2.92 -5.52 5.23
C ALA A 42 2.36 -6.62 6.14
N ASP A 43 1.04 -6.79 6.18
CA ASP A 43 0.39 -7.85 6.96
C ASP A 43 0.79 -9.24 6.42
N LEU A 44 0.88 -9.40 5.10
CA LEU A 44 1.38 -10.63 4.47
C LEU A 44 2.85 -10.90 4.80
N THR A 45 3.71 -9.87 4.79
CA THR A 45 5.11 -9.99 5.18
C THR A 45 5.22 -10.44 6.63
N VAL A 46 4.46 -9.84 7.56
CA VAL A 46 4.43 -10.28 8.97
C VAL A 46 3.99 -11.73 9.08
N ALA A 47 2.88 -12.10 8.43
CA ALA A 47 2.40 -13.48 8.44
C ALA A 47 3.46 -14.46 7.93
N ARG A 48 4.19 -14.10 6.87
CA ARG A 48 5.27 -14.94 6.32
C ARG A 48 6.44 -15.08 7.29
N LEU A 49 6.87 -13.98 7.92
CA LEU A 49 7.95 -14.01 8.92
C LEU A 49 7.61 -14.95 10.09
N GLU A 50 6.35 -14.95 10.51
CA GLU A 50 5.85 -15.73 11.64
C GLU A 50 5.53 -17.20 11.30
N GLN A 51 5.02 -17.48 10.11
CA GLN A 51 4.41 -18.79 9.78
C GLN A 51 5.23 -19.68 8.84
N ASP A 52 6.15 -19.12 8.05
CA ASP A 52 6.91 -19.87 7.03
C ASP A 52 8.09 -20.62 7.66
N GLU A 53 7.89 -21.88 8.09
CA GLU A 53 8.91 -22.69 8.78
C GLU A 53 10.23 -22.87 8.01
N ASP A 54 10.19 -22.79 6.67
CA ASP A 54 11.36 -22.94 5.80
C ASP A 54 12.12 -21.63 5.56
N LEU A 55 11.58 -20.49 5.99
CA LEU A 55 12.21 -19.18 5.83
C LEU A 55 13.49 -19.07 6.67
N SER A 56 14.62 -18.80 6.02
CA SER A 56 15.89 -18.54 6.72
C SER A 56 15.92 -17.13 7.32
N HIS A 57 16.77 -16.91 8.32
CA HIS A 57 16.93 -15.57 8.92
C HIS A 57 17.40 -14.53 7.89
N LEU A 58 18.34 -14.90 7.01
CA LEU A 58 18.85 -14.01 5.97
C LEU A 58 17.75 -13.66 4.96
N ASP A 59 16.95 -14.64 4.54
CA ASP A 59 15.82 -14.40 3.63
C ASP A 59 14.73 -13.54 4.27
N ALA A 60 14.49 -13.72 5.57
CA ALA A 60 13.56 -12.91 6.34
C ALA A 60 14.00 -11.43 6.38
N LEU A 61 15.29 -11.17 6.59
CA LEU A 61 15.85 -9.81 6.56
C LEU A 61 15.77 -9.21 5.16
N ALA A 62 16.15 -9.97 4.13
CA ALA A 62 16.04 -9.54 2.74
C ALA A 62 14.57 -9.27 2.34
N LEU A 63 13.61 -10.03 2.87
CA LEU A 63 12.19 -9.81 2.65
C LEU A 63 11.73 -8.47 3.25
N VAL A 64 12.17 -8.15 4.48
CA VAL A 64 11.87 -6.86 5.12
C VAL A 64 12.49 -5.70 4.36
N GLU A 65 13.74 -5.84 3.89
CA GLU A 65 14.39 -4.82 3.05
C GLU A 65 13.62 -4.57 1.75
N ARG A 66 13.24 -5.64 1.03
CA ARG A 66 12.42 -5.52 -0.18
C ARG A 66 11.07 -4.86 0.11
N MET A 67 10.45 -5.19 1.24
CA MET A 67 9.17 -4.59 1.64
C MET A 67 9.33 -3.08 1.90
N ARG A 68 10.42 -2.66 2.55
CA ARG A 68 10.76 -1.23 2.73
C ARG A 68 10.82 -0.52 1.38
N ASP A 69 11.55 -1.08 0.42
CA ASP A 69 11.71 -0.47 -0.90
C ASP A 69 10.38 -0.34 -1.66
N VAL A 70 9.49 -1.33 -1.54
CA VAL A 70 8.12 -1.25 -2.08
C VAL A 70 7.34 -0.10 -1.44
N ILE A 71 7.39 0.04 -0.11
CA ILE A 71 6.68 1.13 0.59
C ILE A 71 7.20 2.48 0.14
N LEU A 72 8.51 2.68 0.08
CA LEU A 72 9.12 3.96 -0.30
C LEU A 72 8.94 4.28 -1.79
N THR A 73 8.79 3.27 -2.64
CA THR A 73 8.43 3.47 -4.05
C THR A 73 6.99 3.96 -4.20
N LEU A 74 6.06 3.44 -3.38
CA LEU A 74 4.66 3.87 -3.39
C LEU A 74 4.43 5.21 -2.67
N PHE A 75 5.28 5.52 -1.68
CA PHE A 75 5.22 6.70 -0.84
C PHE A 75 6.60 7.37 -0.74
N PRO A 76 7.09 8.01 -1.80
CA PRO A 76 8.40 8.66 -1.80
C PRO A 76 8.44 9.80 -0.76
N GLY A 77 9.55 9.89 -0.01
CA GLY A 77 9.74 10.91 1.03
C GLY A 77 9.00 10.64 2.34
N LYS A 78 8.48 9.42 2.55
CA LYS A 78 7.77 9.00 3.77
C LYS A 78 8.57 7.98 4.61
N GLU A 79 9.89 8.10 4.63
CA GLU A 79 10.80 7.22 5.38
C GLU A 79 10.51 7.23 6.88
N SER A 80 10.30 8.42 7.46
CA SER A 80 9.96 8.55 8.89
C SER A 80 8.64 7.87 9.25
N ALA A 81 7.66 7.90 8.35
CA ALA A 81 6.39 7.20 8.55
C ALA A 81 6.58 5.67 8.48
N TYR A 82 7.47 5.20 7.59
CA TYR A 82 7.87 3.79 7.56
C TYR A 82 8.51 3.34 8.88
N GLU A 83 9.49 4.11 9.36
CA GLU A 83 10.25 3.83 10.58
C GLU A 83 9.34 3.81 11.83
N LEU A 84 8.31 4.66 11.86
CA LEU A 84 7.37 4.71 12.99
C LEU A 84 6.30 3.60 12.93
N LEU A 85 5.78 3.28 11.75
CA LEU A 85 4.58 2.44 11.62
C LEU A 85 4.87 0.98 11.28
N TYR A 86 5.81 0.73 10.37
CA TYR A 86 6.03 -0.59 9.78
C TYR A 86 7.26 -1.27 10.35
N GLN A 87 8.37 -0.54 10.49
CA GLN A 87 9.60 -1.10 11.03
C GLN A 87 9.41 -1.82 12.39
N PRO A 88 8.71 -1.24 13.39
CA PRO A 88 8.55 -1.91 14.69
C PRO A 88 7.73 -3.20 14.59
N ARG A 89 6.84 -3.31 13.60
CA ARG A 89 6.03 -4.52 13.36
C ARG A 89 6.91 -5.64 12.79
N PHE A 90 7.71 -5.34 11.77
CA PHE A 90 8.63 -6.31 11.17
C PHE A 90 9.69 -6.76 12.16
N GLU A 91 10.26 -5.84 12.94
CA GLU A 91 11.22 -6.17 13.97
C GLU A 91 10.63 -7.09 15.05
N ARG A 92 9.38 -6.86 15.47
CA ARG A 92 8.71 -7.76 16.42
C ARG A 92 8.54 -9.17 15.83
N ALA A 93 8.12 -9.28 14.57
CA ALA A 93 7.96 -10.56 13.89
C ALA A 93 9.32 -11.30 13.76
N LEU A 94 10.37 -10.58 13.35
CA LEU A 94 11.74 -11.12 13.27
C LEU A 94 12.22 -11.61 14.64
N ARG A 95 12.13 -10.78 15.68
CA ARG A 95 12.57 -11.13 17.04
C ARG A 95 11.79 -12.29 17.66
N SER A 96 10.54 -12.50 17.24
CA SER A 96 9.74 -13.63 17.70
C SER A 96 10.36 -14.98 17.32
N ARG A 97 11.09 -15.03 16.20
CA ARG A 97 11.67 -16.26 15.66
C ARG A 97 13.19 -16.31 15.75
N TRP A 98 13.84 -15.16 15.62
CA TRP A 98 15.29 -14.99 15.71
C TRP A 98 15.63 -13.95 16.79
N PRO A 99 15.59 -14.35 18.07
CA PRO A 99 15.76 -13.43 19.21
C PRO A 99 17.20 -12.94 19.43
N VAL A 100 18.20 -13.53 18.74
CA VAL A 100 19.61 -13.20 18.94
C VAL A 100 20.35 -13.13 17.60
N ASP A 101 21.12 -12.06 17.46
CA ASP A 101 22.07 -11.70 16.40
C ASP A 101 21.52 -11.51 14.98
N PHE A 102 21.54 -10.25 14.55
CA PHE A 102 21.60 -9.91 13.13
C PHE A 102 22.95 -10.39 12.59
N PRO A 103 22.97 -11.20 11.51
CA PRO A 103 24.23 -11.59 10.88
C PRO A 103 25.03 -10.32 10.54
N ALA A 104 26.33 -10.29 10.85
CA ALA A 104 27.19 -9.14 10.55
C ALA A 104 27.24 -8.78 9.05
N GLU A 105 26.81 -9.73 8.21
CA GLU A 105 26.66 -9.62 6.75
C GLU A 105 25.48 -8.73 6.34
N VAL A 106 24.48 -8.59 7.21
CA VAL A 106 23.36 -7.66 7.03
C VAL A 106 23.79 -6.36 7.67
N GLY A 107 24.24 -5.41 6.85
CA GLY A 107 24.84 -4.15 7.28
C GLY A 107 24.04 -3.39 8.34
N THR A 108 24.64 -2.34 8.89
CA THR A 108 24.22 -1.53 10.07
C THR A 108 22.77 -1.00 10.11
N ARG A 109 21.94 -1.33 9.12
CA ARG A 109 20.57 -0.89 8.88
C ARG A 109 19.53 -1.49 9.82
N PHE A 110 19.84 -2.57 10.53
CA PHE A 110 18.99 -3.21 11.55
C PHE A 110 19.54 -3.09 12.98
N ARG A 111 20.56 -2.23 13.19
CA ARG A 111 21.16 -2.08 14.52
C ARG A 111 20.19 -1.36 15.45
N ILE A 112 19.78 -2.05 16.52
CA ILE A 112 19.08 -1.50 17.70
C ILE A 112 20.13 -1.01 18.69
#